data_AF-A0A0W0WVE8-F1
#
_entry.id   AF-A0A0W0WVE8-F1
#
_cell.length_a   1.000
_cell.length_b   1.000
_cell.length_c   1.000
_cell.angle_alpha   90.00
_cell.angle_beta   90.00
_cell.angle_gamma   90.00
#
_symmetry.space_group_name_H-M   'P 1'
#
loop_
_entity.id
_entity.type
_entity.pdbx_description
1 polymer ?
#
loop_
_entity_poly.entity_id
_entity_poly.type
_entity_poly.pdbx_seq_one_letter_code
_entity_poly.pdbx_strand_id
1 'polypeptide(L)'
;MFNSIFTTLNHLWTGISNSLRALFNFADHPFSPIEDLSTQTEVFSEQEKFNFVVYLLRQQKNTQGLGLRHVDSDDTKNHNLKNSFKGDAVSFSITRLTLSFALGTEVTEFSHIQKGPDKILLVINQQYKVLDINLAVKIFDSWYQKILPFMQNNFAGHPHYFMIIKDMAGAAAPYDIKDLYPSGKCGKQTISPNQIIRVFSKTEASSPENMLSSIINYLVLPSKPQHHYSEESTRAILSILREIQLTASDSALTEQETRRRLIEAELSSDWSDSKYESMYAHFQEFVGSIEEVNDDLGYFQNIMGLT
;
A
#
# COMPACT_ATOMS: atom_id res chain seq x y z
N MET A 1 -3.74 -52.10 16.28
CA MET A 1 -3.59 -51.27 15.06
C MET A 1 -4.92 -50.85 14.45
N PHE A 2 -5.92 -51.72 14.28
CA PHE A 2 -7.19 -51.36 13.64
C PHE A 2 -8.05 -50.29 14.38
N ASN A 3 -8.01 -50.24 15.72
CA ASN A 3 -8.81 -49.27 16.48
C ASN A 3 -8.32 -47.81 16.37
N SER A 4 -7.03 -47.57 16.06
CA SER A 4 -6.52 -46.20 15.89
C SER A 4 -6.88 -45.63 14.53
N ILE A 5 -6.98 -46.47 13.49
CA ILE A 5 -7.39 -46.06 12.14
C ILE A 5 -8.86 -45.64 12.14
N PHE A 6 -9.72 -46.36 12.86
CA PHE A 6 -11.15 -46.02 12.97
C PHE A 6 -11.40 -44.72 13.75
N THR A 7 -10.59 -44.41 14.77
CA THR A 7 -10.71 -43.14 15.51
C THR A 7 -10.21 -41.95 14.69
N THR A 8 -9.13 -42.11 13.91
CA THR A 8 -8.67 -41.06 12.99
C THR A 8 -9.65 -40.83 11.84
N LEU A 9 -10.28 -41.88 11.30
CA LEU A 9 -11.32 -41.75 10.27
C LEU A 9 -12.60 -41.09 10.81
N ASN A 10 -13.02 -41.39 12.03
CA ASN A 10 -14.17 -40.71 12.65
C ASN A 10 -13.89 -39.23 12.94
N HIS A 11 -12.66 -38.86 13.33
CA HIS A 11 -12.27 -37.46 13.51
C HIS A 11 -12.17 -36.70 12.18
N LEU A 12 -11.68 -37.35 11.12
CA LEU A 12 -11.70 -36.79 9.76
C LEU A 12 -13.14 -36.62 9.27
N TRP A 13 -14.02 -37.58 9.51
CA TRP A 13 -15.41 -37.51 9.06
C TRP A 13 -16.24 -36.45 9.80
N THR A 14 -16.03 -36.29 11.12
CA THR A 14 -16.66 -35.22 11.90
C THR A 14 -16.10 -33.84 11.56
N GLY A 15 -14.80 -33.74 11.25
CA GLY A 15 -14.18 -32.52 10.72
C GLY A 15 -14.79 -32.11 9.37
N ILE A 16 -14.91 -33.07 8.45
CA ILE A 16 -15.51 -32.87 7.13
C ILE A 16 -17.01 -32.55 7.24
N SER A 17 -17.76 -33.19 8.14
CA SER A 17 -19.19 -32.89 8.33
C SER A 17 -19.44 -31.51 8.93
N ASN A 18 -18.54 -31.04 9.81
CA ASN A 18 -18.64 -29.69 10.38
C ASN A 18 -18.25 -28.62 9.35
N SER A 19 -17.25 -28.87 8.50
CA SER A 19 -16.92 -28.00 7.37
C SER A 19 -18.02 -27.98 6.31
N LEU A 20 -18.67 -29.12 6.03
CA LEU A 20 -19.80 -29.19 5.10
C LEU A 20 -21.05 -28.51 5.67
N ARG A 21 -21.33 -28.62 6.98
CA ARG A 21 -22.41 -27.83 7.61
C ARG A 21 -22.14 -26.33 7.61
N ALA A 22 -20.89 -25.90 7.77
CA ALA A 22 -20.50 -24.50 7.61
C ALA A 22 -20.66 -24.02 6.16
N LEU A 23 -20.37 -24.87 5.18
CA LEU A 23 -20.61 -24.62 3.74
C LEU A 23 -22.10 -24.54 3.39
N PHE A 24 -22.94 -25.43 3.94
CA PHE A 24 -24.39 -25.41 3.70
C PHE A 24 -25.09 -24.22 4.37
N ASN A 25 -24.67 -23.82 5.58
CA ASN A 25 -25.18 -22.59 6.20
C ASN A 25 -24.76 -21.30 5.44
N PHE A 26 -23.76 -21.37 4.56
CA PHE A 26 -23.34 -20.27 3.70
C PHE A 26 -24.09 -20.25 2.35
N ALA A 27 -24.60 -21.39 1.88
CA ALA A 27 -25.29 -21.52 0.59
C ALA A 27 -26.76 -21.10 0.63
N ASP A 28 -27.37 -20.99 1.82
CA ASP A 28 -28.78 -20.64 2.02
C ASP A 28 -29.05 -19.14 2.19
N HIS A 29 -28.05 -18.27 1.96
CA HIS A 29 -28.30 -16.84 1.76
C HIS A 29 -28.38 -16.54 0.27
N PRO A 30 -29.59 -16.39 -0.31
CA PRO A 30 -29.71 -15.82 -1.64
C PRO A 30 -29.06 -14.43 -1.61
N PHE A 31 -28.27 -14.11 -2.64
CA PHE A 31 -27.78 -12.75 -2.88
C PHE A 31 -28.98 -11.80 -2.87
N SER A 32 -29.21 -11.15 -1.74
CA SER A 32 -30.18 -10.06 -1.66
C SER A 32 -29.72 -8.94 -2.59
N PRO A 33 -30.64 -8.24 -3.27
CA PRO A 33 -30.30 -7.02 -3.97
C PRO A 33 -29.64 -6.08 -2.95
N ILE A 34 -28.56 -5.41 -3.38
CA ILE A 34 -27.83 -4.44 -2.58
C ILE A 34 -28.80 -3.33 -2.17
N GLU A 35 -29.36 -3.44 -0.97
CA GLU A 35 -29.92 -2.30 -0.23
C GLU A 35 -28.75 -1.48 0.29
N ASP A 36 -28.78 -0.19 -0.08
CA ASP A 36 -27.96 0.93 0.39
C ASP A 36 -26.74 0.58 1.28
N LEU A 37 -25.60 0.40 0.60
CA LEU A 37 -24.31 0.02 1.18
C LEU A 37 -23.52 1.25 1.70
N SER A 38 -24.22 2.22 2.29
CA SER A 38 -23.67 3.55 2.63
C SER A 38 -23.06 3.67 4.04
N THR A 39 -23.09 2.65 4.90
CA THR A 39 -22.88 2.86 6.35
C THR A 39 -21.51 2.47 6.93
N GLN A 40 -20.50 2.08 6.14
CA GLN A 40 -19.20 1.65 6.72
C GLN A 40 -17.92 2.26 6.12
N THR A 41 -17.99 3.13 5.11
CA THR A 41 -16.81 3.83 4.55
C THR A 41 -16.84 5.35 4.73
N GLU A 42 -17.73 5.87 5.58
CA GLU A 42 -17.87 7.31 5.86
C GLU A 42 -16.66 7.93 6.60
N VAL A 43 -15.65 7.14 6.97
CA VAL A 43 -14.44 7.60 7.65
C VAL A 43 -13.58 8.52 6.75
N PHE A 44 -13.70 8.38 5.43
CA PHE A 44 -12.92 9.15 4.45
C PHE A 44 -13.83 10.07 3.63
N SER A 45 -13.42 11.32 3.48
CA SER A 45 -14.05 12.25 2.54
C SER A 45 -13.91 11.76 1.10
N GLU A 46 -14.80 12.21 0.21
CA GLU A 46 -14.75 11.85 -1.21
C GLU A 46 -13.42 12.23 -1.86
N GLN A 47 -12.82 13.34 -1.43
CA GLN A 47 -11.52 13.79 -1.93
C GLN A 47 -10.37 12.88 -1.47
N GLU A 48 -10.39 12.40 -0.23
CA GLU A 48 -9.41 11.44 0.27
C GLU A 48 -9.53 10.10 -0.47
N LYS A 49 -10.75 9.64 -0.70
CA LYS A 49 -11.02 8.44 -1.52
C LYS A 49 -10.47 8.62 -2.94
N PHE A 50 -10.71 9.77 -3.56
CA PHE A 50 -10.17 10.10 -4.88
C PHE A 50 -8.63 10.09 -4.88
N ASN A 51 -8.00 10.79 -3.93
CA ASN A 51 -6.55 10.85 -3.81
C ASN A 51 -5.93 9.47 -3.61
N PHE A 52 -6.57 8.61 -2.82
CA PHE A 52 -6.13 7.24 -2.61
C PHE A 52 -6.17 6.41 -3.89
N VAL A 53 -7.26 6.49 -4.65
CA VAL A 53 -7.38 5.75 -5.93
C VAL A 53 -6.34 6.26 -6.93
N VAL A 54 -6.13 7.57 -7.01
CA VAL A 54 -5.06 8.17 -7.82
C VAL A 54 -3.69 7.63 -7.39
N TYR A 55 -3.42 7.57 -6.09
CA TYR A 55 -2.19 7.03 -5.55
C TYR A 55 -1.98 5.57 -5.96
N LEU A 56 -2.97 4.69 -5.73
CA LEU A 56 -2.85 3.27 -6.10
C LEU A 56 -2.58 3.09 -7.60
N LEU A 57 -3.29 3.85 -8.45
CA LEU A 57 -3.07 3.79 -9.90
C LEU A 57 -1.66 4.23 -10.28
N ARG A 58 -1.13 5.31 -9.70
CA ARG A 58 0.26 5.76 -9.95
C ARG A 58 1.30 4.71 -9.54
N GLN A 59 1.03 3.95 -8.49
CA GLN A 59 1.93 2.89 -8.04
C GLN A 59 1.80 1.60 -8.88
N GLN A 60 0.75 1.47 -9.70
CA GLN A 60 0.55 0.33 -10.58
C GLN A 60 1.23 0.51 -11.93
N LYS A 61 2.12 -0.42 -12.29
CA LYS A 61 2.82 -0.46 -13.58
C LYS A 61 2.62 -1.82 -14.20
N ASN A 62 2.29 -1.93 -15.49
CA ASN A 62 2.16 -3.22 -16.19
C ASN A 62 1.43 -4.30 -15.35
N THR A 63 2.18 -5.23 -14.74
CA THR A 63 1.68 -6.29 -13.85
C THR A 63 2.03 -6.08 -12.37
N GLN A 64 2.82 -5.06 -12.04
CA GLN A 64 3.29 -4.70 -10.71
C GLN A 64 2.41 -3.64 -10.04
N GLY A 65 2.47 -3.60 -8.72
CA GLY A 65 1.77 -2.63 -7.89
C GLY A 65 2.07 -2.85 -6.42
N LEU A 66 1.17 -2.40 -5.55
CA LEU A 66 1.31 -2.62 -4.12
C LEU A 66 0.76 -3.98 -3.71
N GLY A 67 1.50 -4.66 -2.85
CA GLY A 67 1.07 -5.86 -2.13
C GLY A 67 0.91 -5.59 -0.65
N LEU A 68 -0.07 -6.24 -0.02
CA LEU A 68 -0.23 -6.26 1.43
C LEU A 68 0.12 -7.64 1.95
N ARG A 69 1.12 -7.70 2.83
CA ARG A 69 1.55 -8.94 3.49
C ARG A 69 1.22 -8.89 4.96
N HIS A 70 0.73 -10.00 5.50
CA HIS A 70 0.57 -10.21 6.93
C HIS A 70 1.71 -11.09 7.46
N VAL A 71 2.15 -10.80 8.68
CA VAL A 71 3.14 -11.57 9.43
C VAL A 71 2.71 -11.61 10.90
N ASP A 72 2.77 -12.76 11.55
CA ASP A 72 2.31 -13.02 12.92
C ASP A 72 3.44 -13.26 13.93
N SER A 73 4.66 -12.84 13.59
CA SER A 73 5.86 -13.06 14.41
C SER A 73 6.86 -11.92 14.28
N ASP A 74 7.39 -11.47 15.42
CA ASP A 74 8.48 -10.49 15.49
C ASP A 74 9.72 -10.97 14.73
N ASP A 75 10.07 -12.25 14.85
CA ASP A 75 11.25 -12.83 14.20
C ASP A 75 11.12 -12.79 12.68
N THR A 76 9.95 -13.21 12.17
CA THR A 76 9.67 -13.15 10.72
C THR A 76 9.65 -11.71 10.23
N LYS A 77 9.06 -10.78 11.00
CA LYS A 77 9.05 -9.36 10.66
C LYS A 77 10.48 -8.80 10.57
N ASN A 78 11.28 -9.03 11.61
CA ASN A 78 12.66 -8.56 11.69
C ASN A 78 13.54 -9.19 10.60
N HIS A 79 13.30 -10.46 10.26
CA HIS A 79 13.98 -11.14 9.17
C HIS A 79 13.65 -10.50 7.82
N ASN A 80 12.37 -10.27 7.51
CA ASN A 80 11.93 -9.67 6.24
C ASN A 80 12.48 -8.25 6.04
N LEU A 81 12.64 -7.49 7.14
CA LEU A 81 13.19 -6.13 7.11
C LEU A 81 14.71 -6.08 6.91
N LYS A 82 15.43 -7.19 7.14
CA LYS A 82 16.90 -7.25 7.04
C LYS A 82 17.37 -8.05 5.84
N ASN A 83 16.63 -9.07 5.44
CA ASN A 83 17.03 -10.06 4.45
C ASN A 83 15.98 -10.19 3.36
N SER A 84 16.44 -10.51 2.14
CA SER A 84 15.53 -10.96 1.09
C SER A 84 14.88 -12.28 1.49
N PHE A 85 13.58 -12.42 1.21
CA PHE A 85 12.82 -13.61 1.58
C PHE A 85 11.87 -14.03 0.45
N LYS A 86 11.48 -15.31 0.42
CA LYS A 86 10.52 -15.83 -0.54
C LYS A 86 9.12 -15.82 0.06
N GLY A 87 8.33 -14.81 -0.29
CA GLY A 87 7.01 -14.56 0.30
C GLY A 87 5.91 -14.29 -0.73
N ASP A 88 4.71 -14.12 -0.19
CA ASP A 88 3.48 -13.80 -0.89
C ASP A 88 2.78 -12.59 -0.25
N ALA A 89 1.86 -11.99 -0.99
CA ALA A 89 1.04 -10.88 -0.55
C ALA A 89 -0.34 -10.95 -1.24
N VAL A 90 -1.34 -10.31 -0.65
CA VAL A 90 -2.58 -10.01 -1.37
C VAL A 90 -2.39 -8.76 -2.21
N SER A 91 -3.12 -8.67 -3.32
CA SER A 91 -3.12 -7.46 -4.12
C SER A 91 -3.68 -6.30 -3.30
N PHE A 92 -2.90 -5.23 -3.18
CA PHE A 92 -3.29 -3.95 -2.62
C PHE A 92 -3.37 -2.90 -3.74
N SER A 93 -3.94 -3.32 -4.88
CA SER A 93 -4.03 -2.55 -6.12
C SER A 93 -5.48 -2.53 -6.64
N ILE A 94 -5.79 -1.61 -7.56
CA ILE A 94 -7.03 -1.60 -8.34
C ILE A 94 -6.96 -2.68 -9.41
N THR A 95 -7.81 -3.69 -9.30
CA THR A 95 -7.86 -4.84 -10.21
C THR A 95 -9.08 -4.80 -11.12
N ARG A 96 -9.10 -5.66 -12.15
CA ARG A 96 -10.31 -5.91 -12.96
C ARG A 96 -11.52 -6.31 -12.12
N LEU A 97 -11.30 -7.07 -11.05
CA LEU A 97 -12.36 -7.49 -10.14
C LEU A 97 -12.91 -6.30 -9.35
N THR A 98 -12.03 -5.43 -8.84
CA THR A 98 -12.40 -4.17 -8.18
C THR A 98 -13.24 -3.29 -9.11
N LEU A 99 -12.81 -3.12 -10.37
CA LEU A 99 -13.52 -2.31 -11.35
C LEU A 99 -14.85 -2.93 -11.76
N SER A 100 -14.91 -4.26 -11.91
CA SER A 100 -16.16 -4.94 -12.23
C SER A 100 -17.23 -4.66 -11.18
N PHE A 101 -16.84 -4.71 -9.90
CA PHE A 101 -17.74 -4.41 -8.80
C PHE A 101 -18.12 -2.92 -8.76
N ALA A 102 -17.16 -2.01 -8.92
CA ALA A 102 -17.40 -0.57 -8.92
C ALA A 102 -18.33 -0.10 -10.04
N LEU A 103 -18.29 -0.77 -11.20
CA LEU A 103 -19.08 -0.41 -12.38
C LEU A 103 -20.38 -1.19 -12.51
N GLY A 104 -20.55 -2.29 -11.77
CA GLY A 104 -21.68 -3.21 -11.92
C GLY A 104 -21.70 -3.95 -13.27
N THR A 105 -20.56 -4.02 -13.97
CA THR A 105 -20.42 -4.70 -15.27
C THR A 105 -19.12 -5.48 -15.31
N GLU A 106 -19.06 -6.54 -16.10
CA GLU A 106 -17.82 -7.32 -16.22
C GLU A 106 -16.69 -6.51 -16.86
N VAL A 107 -15.52 -6.50 -16.22
CA VAL A 107 -14.29 -5.91 -16.74
C VAL A 107 -13.30 -7.02 -17.06
N THR A 108 -13.05 -7.24 -18.34
CA THR A 108 -12.12 -8.26 -18.85
C THR A 108 -10.75 -7.67 -19.17
N GLU A 109 -10.69 -6.39 -19.52
CA GLU A 109 -9.47 -5.66 -19.83
C GLU A 109 -9.41 -4.35 -19.03
N PHE A 110 -8.25 -4.08 -18.43
CA PHE A 110 -8.02 -2.85 -17.68
C PHE A 110 -6.56 -2.39 -17.85
N SER A 111 -6.40 -1.13 -18.20
CA SER A 111 -5.16 -0.37 -18.03
C SER A 111 -5.49 1.08 -17.69
N HIS A 112 -4.49 1.88 -17.36
CA HIS A 112 -4.67 3.31 -17.16
C HIS A 112 -3.53 4.10 -17.78
N ILE A 113 -3.80 5.36 -18.09
CA ILE A 113 -2.85 6.32 -18.67
C ILE A 113 -2.88 7.56 -17.79
N GLN A 114 -1.71 7.98 -17.32
CA GLN A 114 -1.55 9.23 -16.60
C GLN A 114 -1.24 10.37 -17.58
N LYS A 115 -2.06 11.43 -17.55
CA LYS A 115 -1.89 12.64 -18.39
C LYS A 115 -1.71 13.87 -17.51
N GLY A 116 -0.60 13.93 -16.77
CA GLY A 116 -0.31 14.97 -15.79
C GLY A 116 -0.58 14.51 -14.35
N PRO A 117 -0.44 15.40 -13.35
CA PRO A 117 -0.61 15.02 -11.95
C PRO A 117 -2.03 14.49 -11.69
N ASP A 118 -3.08 15.24 -12.01
CA ASP A 118 -4.44 14.92 -11.51
C ASP A 118 -5.39 14.38 -12.57
N LYS A 119 -4.86 13.94 -13.73
CA LYS A 119 -5.68 13.42 -14.82
C LYS A 119 -5.27 12.00 -15.15
N ILE A 120 -6.11 11.06 -14.72
CA ILE A 120 -5.98 9.65 -15.05
C ILE A 120 -7.10 9.25 -16.01
N LEU A 121 -6.73 8.59 -17.10
CA LEU A 121 -7.64 7.95 -18.03
C LEU A 121 -7.60 6.45 -17.78
N LEU A 122 -8.75 5.86 -17.50
CA LEU A 122 -8.92 4.41 -17.43
C LEU A 122 -9.28 3.90 -18.83
N VAL A 123 -8.64 2.81 -19.24
CA VAL A 123 -8.99 2.05 -20.45
C VAL A 123 -9.59 0.74 -19.97
N ILE A 124 -10.91 0.60 -20.13
CA ILE A 124 -11.69 -0.51 -19.59
C ILE A 124 -12.46 -1.13 -20.75
N ASN A 125 -12.22 -2.41 -21.05
CA ASN A 125 -12.82 -3.10 -22.20
C ASN A 125 -12.75 -2.25 -23.48
N GLN A 126 -11.55 -1.69 -23.77
CA GLN A 126 -11.26 -0.82 -24.91
C GLN A 126 -11.98 0.54 -24.93
N GLN A 127 -12.68 0.91 -23.86
CA GLN A 127 -13.34 2.21 -23.71
C GLN A 127 -12.55 3.12 -22.78
N TYR A 128 -12.42 4.39 -23.17
CA TYR A 128 -11.81 5.42 -22.35
C TYR A 128 -12.82 5.99 -21.35
N LYS A 129 -12.42 6.07 -20.07
CA LYS A 129 -13.14 6.79 -19.03
C LYS A 129 -12.18 7.72 -18.29
N VAL A 130 -12.60 8.96 -18.05
CA VAL A 130 -11.88 9.86 -17.15
C VAL A 130 -12.16 9.42 -15.72
N LEU A 131 -11.13 9.33 -14.88
CA LEU A 131 -11.32 9.15 -13.45
C LEU A 131 -11.83 10.47 -12.85
N ASP A 132 -13.12 10.50 -12.51
CA ASP A 132 -13.73 11.57 -11.72
C ASP A 132 -13.92 11.14 -10.26
N ILE A 133 -14.34 12.07 -9.40
CA ILE A 133 -14.53 11.82 -7.97
C ILE A 133 -15.57 10.73 -7.70
N ASN A 134 -16.68 10.73 -8.44
CA ASN A 134 -17.76 9.77 -8.28
C ASN A 134 -17.30 8.34 -8.61
N LEU A 135 -16.56 8.17 -9.70
CA LEU A 135 -15.99 6.88 -10.08
C LEU A 135 -14.91 6.44 -9.08
N ALA A 136 -14.07 7.37 -8.62
CA ALA A 136 -13.05 7.05 -7.63
C ALA A 136 -13.64 6.60 -6.29
N VAL A 137 -14.71 7.22 -5.82
CA VAL A 137 -15.44 6.78 -4.61
C VAL A 137 -15.94 5.34 -4.78
N LYS A 138 -16.58 5.01 -5.91
CA LYS A 138 -17.03 3.63 -6.18
C LYS A 138 -15.88 2.63 -6.21
N ILE A 139 -14.76 2.99 -6.84
CA ILE A 139 -13.55 2.16 -6.89
C ILE A 139 -12.99 1.95 -5.49
N PHE A 140 -12.90 3.03 -4.69
CA PHE A 140 -12.43 2.98 -3.31
C PHE A 140 -13.28 2.05 -2.47
N ASP A 141 -14.60 2.23 -2.45
CA ASP A 141 -15.49 1.44 -1.62
C ASP A 141 -15.43 -0.05 -2.03
N SER A 142 -15.37 -0.32 -3.34
CA SER A 142 -15.18 -1.67 -3.87
C SER A 142 -13.87 -2.29 -3.44
N TRP A 143 -12.78 -1.53 -3.48
CA TRP A 143 -11.46 -1.96 -3.06
C TRP A 143 -11.41 -2.22 -1.55
N TYR A 144 -11.96 -1.31 -0.75
CA TYR A 144 -11.99 -1.38 0.71
C TYR A 144 -12.70 -2.64 1.18
N GLN A 145 -13.85 -2.96 0.58
CA GLN A 145 -14.63 -4.17 0.85
C GLN A 145 -13.90 -5.48 0.49
N LYS A 146 -12.84 -5.42 -0.34
CA LYS A 146 -12.00 -6.60 -0.64
C LYS A 146 -10.81 -6.73 0.30
N ILE A 147 -10.25 -5.62 0.77
CA ILE A 147 -9.08 -5.65 1.66
C ILE A 147 -9.48 -5.86 3.12
N LEU A 148 -10.56 -5.25 3.59
CA LEU A 148 -10.97 -5.33 4.99
C LEU A 148 -11.18 -6.78 5.47
N PRO A 149 -11.85 -7.68 4.73
CA PRO A 149 -12.00 -9.07 5.15
C PRO A 149 -10.66 -9.82 5.28
N PHE A 150 -9.69 -9.52 4.41
CA PHE A 150 -8.34 -10.08 4.55
C PHE A 150 -7.70 -9.62 5.87
N MET A 151 -7.85 -8.36 6.24
CA MET A 151 -7.32 -7.85 7.50
C MET A 151 -8.04 -8.45 8.70
N GLN A 152 -9.37 -8.50 8.68
CA GLN A 152 -10.20 -9.10 9.74
C GLN A 152 -9.81 -10.55 10.01
N ASN A 153 -9.67 -11.37 8.96
CA ASN A 153 -9.28 -12.78 9.07
C ASN A 153 -7.87 -12.98 9.66
N ASN A 154 -6.99 -12.00 9.51
CA ASN A 154 -5.60 -12.07 9.99
C ASN A 154 -5.36 -11.18 11.22
N PHE A 155 -6.41 -10.75 11.92
CA PHE A 155 -6.31 -9.80 13.03
C PHE A 155 -6.32 -10.45 14.43
N ALA A 156 -6.61 -11.74 14.55
CA ALA A 156 -6.73 -12.43 15.83
C ALA A 156 -5.37 -12.89 16.37
N GLY A 157 -5.05 -12.55 17.63
CA GLY A 157 -3.77 -12.88 18.28
C GLY A 157 -2.82 -11.69 18.45
N HIS A 158 -1.63 -11.96 18.99
CA HIS A 158 -0.47 -11.06 19.07
C HIS A 158 0.82 -11.89 18.98
N PRO A 159 1.87 -11.44 18.26
CA PRO A 159 1.97 -10.19 17.50
C PRO A 159 1.42 -10.29 16.05
N HIS A 160 0.95 -9.18 15.47
CA HIS A 160 0.51 -9.12 14.05
C HIS A 160 1.05 -7.86 13.38
N TYR A 161 1.59 -8.02 12.17
CA TYR A 161 2.17 -6.97 11.35
C TYR A 161 1.57 -7.00 9.95
N PHE A 162 1.29 -5.82 9.41
CA PHE A 162 0.88 -5.60 8.03
C PHE A 162 1.96 -4.81 7.31
N MET A 163 2.50 -5.37 6.23
CA MET A 163 3.60 -4.80 5.47
C MET A 163 3.09 -4.38 4.09
N ILE A 164 3.33 -3.13 3.73
CA ILE A 164 3.10 -2.64 2.36
C ILE A 164 4.37 -2.89 1.55
N ILE A 165 4.22 -3.57 0.42
CA ILE A 165 5.32 -3.97 -0.45
C ILE A 165 5.12 -3.32 -1.83
N LYS A 166 6.11 -2.55 -2.30
CA LYS A 166 6.09 -1.95 -3.65
C LYS A 166 6.66 -2.86 -4.72
N ASP A 167 6.32 -2.54 -5.97
CA ASP A 167 6.73 -3.24 -7.18
C ASP A 167 6.42 -4.75 -7.15
N MET A 168 5.39 -5.15 -6.41
CA MET A 168 5.00 -6.54 -6.23
C MET A 168 4.41 -7.09 -7.53
N ALA A 169 5.12 -8.01 -8.19
CA ALA A 169 4.66 -8.59 -9.44
C ALA A 169 3.33 -9.34 -9.26
N GLY A 170 2.42 -9.22 -10.22
CA GLY A 170 1.08 -9.80 -10.14
C GLY A 170 0.09 -8.98 -9.30
N ALA A 171 0.48 -7.87 -8.69
CA ALA A 171 -0.47 -7.06 -7.92
C ALA A 171 -1.56 -6.42 -8.80
N ALA A 172 -1.22 -5.93 -9.99
CA ALA A 172 -2.19 -5.31 -10.91
C ALA A 172 -3.06 -6.35 -11.66
N ALA A 173 -2.62 -7.60 -11.72
CA ALA A 173 -3.32 -8.72 -12.35
C ALA A 173 -3.13 -10.00 -11.52
N PRO A 174 -3.74 -10.08 -10.32
CA PRO A 174 -3.48 -11.16 -9.38
C PRO A 174 -4.11 -12.47 -9.83
N TYR A 175 -3.60 -13.57 -9.26
CA TYR A 175 -4.25 -14.87 -9.39
C TYR A 175 -5.55 -14.84 -8.58
N ASP A 176 -6.66 -15.09 -9.29
CA ASP A 176 -7.99 -15.21 -8.70
C ASP A 176 -8.08 -16.49 -7.87
N ILE A 177 -7.87 -16.37 -6.57
CA ILE A 177 -8.18 -17.41 -5.58
C ILE A 177 -9.20 -16.79 -4.63
N LYS A 178 -10.38 -16.51 -5.17
CA LYS A 178 -11.43 -15.69 -4.54
C LYS A 178 -11.87 -16.23 -3.18
N ASP A 179 -11.76 -17.55 -2.98
CA ASP A 179 -12.16 -18.25 -1.76
C ASP A 179 -11.19 -18.03 -0.58
N LEU A 180 -9.92 -17.68 -0.86
CA LEU A 180 -8.88 -17.49 0.16
C LEU A 180 -8.35 -16.05 0.22
N TYR A 181 -8.40 -15.31 -0.88
CA TYR A 181 -7.87 -13.96 -1.01
C TYR A 181 -8.83 -13.08 -1.82
N PRO A 182 -9.67 -12.25 -1.16
CA PRO A 182 -10.76 -11.55 -1.82
C PRO A 182 -10.33 -10.54 -2.90
N SER A 183 -9.12 -9.98 -2.81
CA SER A 183 -8.50 -9.11 -3.83
C SER A 183 -7.55 -9.85 -4.78
N GLY A 184 -7.39 -11.16 -4.62
CA GLY A 184 -6.42 -11.99 -5.35
C GLY A 184 -5.03 -11.99 -4.73
N LYS A 185 -4.22 -12.96 -5.14
CA LYS A 185 -2.85 -13.18 -4.62
C LYS A 185 -1.79 -12.75 -5.63
N CYS A 186 -0.76 -12.03 -5.18
CA CYS A 186 0.36 -11.56 -6.01
C CYS A 186 1.41 -12.66 -6.33
N GLY A 187 1.05 -13.94 -6.18
CA GLY A 187 1.99 -15.07 -6.34
C GLY A 187 3.11 -15.10 -5.28
N LYS A 188 3.89 -16.18 -5.27
CA LYS A 188 5.06 -16.34 -4.37
C LYS A 188 6.33 -15.95 -5.10
N GLN A 189 7.05 -14.95 -4.59
CA GLN A 189 8.26 -14.40 -5.21
C GLN A 189 9.31 -13.99 -4.17
N THR A 190 10.53 -13.72 -4.63
CA THR A 190 11.57 -13.16 -3.76
C THR A 190 11.30 -11.67 -3.57
N ILE A 191 11.17 -11.24 -2.33
CA ILE A 191 10.95 -9.85 -1.93
C ILE A 191 12.21 -9.36 -1.24
N SER A 192 12.75 -8.25 -1.73
CA SER A 192 13.88 -7.57 -1.11
C SER A 192 13.41 -6.61 -0.01
N PRO A 193 14.19 -6.39 1.07
CA PRO A 193 13.81 -5.46 2.13
C PRO A 193 13.47 -4.05 1.65
N ASN A 194 14.15 -3.57 0.60
CA ASN A 194 13.91 -2.25 0.00
C ASN A 194 12.55 -2.12 -0.73
N GLN A 195 11.85 -3.24 -0.95
CA GLN A 195 10.48 -3.23 -1.45
C GLN A 195 9.46 -3.02 -0.32
N ILE A 196 9.85 -3.18 0.95
CA ILE A 196 8.95 -2.95 2.07
C ILE A 196 8.92 -1.44 2.36
N ILE A 197 7.78 -0.82 2.05
CA ILE A 197 7.55 0.62 2.26
C ILE A 197 7.40 0.91 3.75
N ARG A 198 6.49 0.17 4.39
CA ARG A 198 6.09 0.42 5.77
C ARG A 198 5.54 -0.84 6.42
N VAL A 199 5.78 -0.95 7.71
CA VAL A 199 5.20 -1.97 8.57
C VAL A 199 4.29 -1.31 9.59
N PHE A 200 3.06 -1.82 9.67
CA PHE A 200 2.06 -1.42 10.65
C PHE A 200 1.91 -2.55 11.66
N SER A 201 1.98 -2.21 12.94
CA SER A 201 1.95 -3.19 14.03
C SER A 201 0.63 -3.09 14.77
N LYS A 202 -0.03 -4.22 14.97
CA LYS A 202 -1.22 -4.29 15.82
C LYS A 202 -0.86 -3.97 17.26
N THR A 203 -1.64 -3.08 17.88
CA THR A 203 -1.67 -2.84 19.32
C THR A 203 -2.95 -3.42 19.92
N GLU A 204 -3.02 -3.54 21.26
CA GLU A 204 -4.22 -4.07 21.95
C GLU A 204 -5.50 -3.26 21.64
N ALA A 205 -5.37 -1.96 21.38
CA ALA A 205 -6.49 -1.07 21.03
C ALA A 205 -6.78 -1.00 19.52
N SER A 206 -6.03 -1.72 18.68
CA SER A 206 -6.23 -1.68 17.23
C SER A 206 -7.48 -2.49 16.83
N SER A 207 -8.23 -2.00 15.85
CA SER A 207 -9.21 -2.79 15.09
C SER A 207 -8.73 -2.97 13.64
N PRO A 208 -9.23 -3.98 12.89
CA PRO A 208 -8.93 -4.13 11.47
C PRO A 208 -9.22 -2.86 10.66
N GLU A 209 -10.34 -2.20 10.93
CA GLU A 209 -10.78 -0.96 10.28
C GLU A 209 -9.82 0.18 10.61
N ASN A 210 -9.46 0.37 11.88
CA ASN A 210 -8.52 1.42 12.29
C ASN A 210 -7.12 1.18 11.71
N MET A 211 -6.70 -0.07 11.59
CA MET A 211 -5.44 -0.44 10.95
C MET A 211 -5.46 -0.14 9.46
N LEU A 212 -6.53 -0.53 8.75
CA LEU A 212 -6.69 -0.22 7.33
C LEU A 212 -6.73 1.29 7.11
N SER A 213 -7.42 2.03 7.98
CA SER A 213 -7.47 3.48 7.92
C SER A 213 -6.11 4.12 8.16
N SER A 214 -5.30 3.58 9.08
CA SER A 214 -3.92 4.03 9.31
C SER A 214 -3.03 3.79 8.08
N ILE A 215 -3.22 2.66 7.40
CA ILE A 215 -2.52 2.36 6.15
C ILE A 215 -2.94 3.36 5.06
N ILE A 216 -4.25 3.57 4.85
CA ILE A 216 -4.77 4.50 3.85
C ILE A 216 -4.25 5.91 4.13
N ASN A 217 -4.36 6.40 5.37
CA ASN A 217 -3.85 7.70 5.75
C ASN A 217 -2.37 7.85 5.45
N TYR A 218 -1.53 6.86 5.79
CA TYR A 218 -0.11 6.89 5.45
C TYR A 218 0.15 7.00 3.94
N LEU A 219 -0.68 6.36 3.11
CA LEU A 219 -0.52 6.37 1.65
C LEU A 219 -1.14 7.62 0.99
N VAL A 220 -2.13 8.26 1.61
CA VAL A 220 -2.82 9.46 1.10
C VAL A 220 -2.19 10.77 1.59
N LEU A 221 -1.74 10.82 2.85
CA LEU A 221 -1.13 11.99 3.48
C LEU A 221 0.06 12.58 2.71
N PRO A 222 0.88 11.82 1.95
CA PRO A 222 2.01 12.43 1.29
C PRO A 222 1.68 13.02 -0.09
N SER A 223 0.42 13.40 -0.34
CA SER A 223 0.02 14.07 -1.59
C SER A 223 -0.05 15.60 -1.49
N LYS A 224 -0.03 16.16 -0.27
CA LYS A 224 0.17 17.60 -0.03
C LYS A 224 1.01 17.83 1.23
N PRO A 225 1.96 18.76 1.20
CA PRO A 225 2.66 19.17 2.41
C PRO A 225 1.69 19.94 3.32
N GLN A 226 1.88 19.82 4.62
CA GLN A 226 1.23 20.64 5.64
C GLN A 226 1.70 22.10 5.53
N HIS A 227 2.96 22.30 5.12
CA HIS A 227 3.56 23.61 4.94
C HIS A 227 3.53 24.06 3.47
N HIS A 228 3.58 25.37 3.25
CA HIS A 228 3.61 25.94 1.90
C HIS A 228 5.05 26.16 1.45
N TYR A 229 5.52 25.36 0.49
CA TYR A 229 6.83 25.53 -0.11
C TYR A 229 6.72 26.25 -1.45
N SER A 230 7.59 27.23 -1.68
CA SER A 230 7.76 27.81 -3.02
C SER A 230 8.35 26.78 -3.99
N GLU A 231 8.27 27.04 -5.30
CA GLU A 231 8.91 26.16 -6.30
C GLU A 231 10.43 26.07 -6.09
N GLU A 232 11.06 27.19 -5.73
CA GLU A 232 12.48 27.29 -5.47
C GLU A 232 12.88 26.51 -4.20
N SER A 233 12.15 26.71 -3.10
CA SER A 233 12.35 25.97 -1.84
C SER A 233 12.15 24.47 -2.04
N THR A 234 11.10 24.07 -2.77
CA THR A 234 10.86 22.65 -3.10
C THR A 234 12.02 22.04 -3.88
N ARG A 235 12.59 22.78 -4.84
CA ARG A 235 13.75 22.33 -5.63
C ARG A 235 15.00 22.19 -4.76
N ALA A 236 15.25 23.15 -3.87
CA ALA A 236 16.37 23.11 -2.94
C ALA A 236 16.26 21.89 -2.00
N ILE A 237 15.09 21.71 -1.37
CA ILE A 237 14.81 20.60 -0.45
C ILE A 237 15.01 19.26 -1.16
N LEU A 238 14.38 19.05 -2.32
CA LEU A 238 14.52 17.78 -3.06
C LEU A 238 15.95 17.53 -3.53
N SER A 239 16.72 18.57 -3.84
CA SER A 239 18.14 18.42 -4.21
C SER A 239 18.96 17.92 -3.03
N ILE A 240 18.76 18.50 -1.84
CA ILE A 240 19.42 18.05 -0.60
C ILE A 240 19.02 16.62 -0.26
N LEU A 241 17.72 16.32 -0.22
CA LEU A 241 17.22 15.00 0.16
C LEU A 241 17.72 13.88 -0.76
N ARG A 242 17.84 14.15 -2.08
CA ARG A 242 18.43 13.21 -3.05
C ARG A 242 19.91 13.00 -2.81
N GLU A 243 20.65 14.08 -2.59
CA GLU A 243 22.10 14.04 -2.46
C GLU A 243 22.52 13.32 -1.15
N ILE A 244 21.79 13.53 -0.05
CA ILE A 244 21.99 12.78 1.20
C ILE A 244 21.44 11.35 1.16
N GLN A 245 20.86 10.93 0.03
CA GLN A 245 20.23 9.63 -0.18
C GLN A 245 19.20 9.31 0.92
N LEU A 246 18.22 10.19 1.10
CA LEU A 246 17.13 9.99 2.05
C LEU A 246 16.53 8.58 1.89
N THR A 247 16.26 7.92 3.01
CA THR A 247 15.70 6.58 3.07
C THR A 247 14.31 6.58 3.71
N ALA A 248 13.51 5.53 3.46
CA ALA A 248 12.21 5.36 4.11
C ALA A 248 12.29 5.12 5.63
N SER A 249 13.49 4.79 6.14
CA SER A 249 13.76 4.63 7.57
C SER A 249 14.08 5.94 8.28
N ASP A 250 14.41 7.02 7.55
CA ASP A 250 14.65 8.31 8.17
C ASP A 250 13.31 8.87 8.69
N SER A 251 13.25 9.11 10.00
CA SER A 251 12.06 9.65 10.68
C SER A 251 12.19 11.13 11.06
N ALA A 252 13.42 11.65 11.09
CA ALA A 252 13.73 13.06 11.33
C ALA A 252 15.15 13.37 10.82
N LEU A 253 15.32 14.58 10.31
CA LEU A 253 16.57 15.13 9.83
C LEU A 253 17.05 16.22 10.79
N THR A 254 18.36 16.29 10.99
CA THR A 254 19.02 17.36 11.75
C THR A 254 20.04 18.05 10.87
N GLU A 255 20.33 19.33 11.12
CA GLU A 255 21.35 20.06 10.35
C GLU A 255 22.68 19.30 10.35
N GLN A 256 23.09 18.82 11.54
CA GLN A 256 24.37 18.14 11.71
C GLN A 256 24.45 16.86 10.86
N GLU A 257 23.40 16.03 10.88
CA GLU A 257 23.38 14.78 10.13
C GLU A 257 23.28 15.02 8.62
N THR A 258 22.43 15.95 8.19
CA THR A 258 22.32 16.33 6.78
C THR A 258 23.65 16.87 6.25
N ARG A 259 24.32 17.76 6.99
CA ARG A 259 25.64 18.30 6.64
C ARG A 259 26.69 17.18 6.53
N ARG A 260 26.70 16.25 7.48
CA ARG A 260 27.61 15.10 7.46
C ARG A 260 27.43 14.26 6.20
N ARG A 261 26.19 13.93 5.84
CA ARG A 261 25.88 13.14 4.63
C ARG A 261 26.21 13.90 3.33
N LEU A 262 26.06 15.23 3.29
CA LEU A 262 26.47 16.03 2.14
C LEU A 262 27.99 16.04 1.94
N ILE A 263 28.78 16.13 3.01
CA ILE A 263 30.24 16.03 2.93
C ILE A 263 30.64 14.64 2.41
N GLU A 264 29.97 13.58 2.85
CA GLU A 264 30.20 12.24 2.33
C GLU A 264 29.82 12.10 0.84
N ALA A 265 28.74 12.75 0.42
CA ALA A 265 28.33 12.79 -0.98
C ALA A 265 29.33 13.57 -1.85
N GLU A 266 29.86 14.69 -1.35
CA GLU A 266 30.91 15.48 -2.00
C GLU A 266 32.17 14.64 -2.23
N LEU A 267 32.67 13.98 -1.17
CA LEU A 267 33.89 13.17 -1.21
C LEU A 267 33.74 11.90 -2.06
N SER A 268 32.54 11.35 -2.17
CA SER A 268 32.28 10.12 -2.92
C SER A 268 31.96 10.35 -4.40
N SER A 269 31.54 11.56 -4.77
CA SER A 269 31.01 11.86 -6.12
C SER A 269 31.79 12.97 -6.84
N ASP A 270 32.97 13.35 -6.35
CA ASP A 270 33.88 14.35 -6.93
C ASP A 270 33.15 15.60 -7.46
N TRP A 271 32.47 16.32 -6.56
CA TRP A 271 31.68 17.47 -6.97
C TRP A 271 32.56 18.54 -7.64
N SER A 272 32.08 19.08 -8.77
CA SER A 272 32.64 20.32 -9.32
C SER A 272 32.34 21.51 -8.40
N ASP A 273 33.16 22.56 -8.45
CA ASP A 273 32.95 23.82 -7.71
C ASP A 273 31.53 24.39 -7.90
N SER A 274 31.00 24.35 -9.13
CA SER A 274 29.64 24.81 -9.42
C SER A 274 28.55 23.98 -8.71
N LYS A 275 28.75 22.66 -8.59
CA LYS A 275 27.84 21.79 -7.84
C LYS A 275 27.95 22.09 -6.34
N TYR A 276 29.16 22.28 -5.83
CA TYR A 276 29.38 22.67 -4.43
C TYR A 276 28.66 23.98 -4.09
N GLU A 277 28.83 25.02 -4.91
CA GLU A 277 28.14 26.31 -4.72
C GLU A 277 26.61 26.18 -4.74
N SER A 278 26.08 25.43 -5.70
CA SER A 278 24.63 25.17 -5.79
C SER A 278 24.12 24.40 -4.57
N MET A 279 24.83 23.36 -4.13
CA MET A 279 24.42 22.56 -2.99
C MET A 279 24.55 23.31 -1.67
N TYR A 280 25.56 24.19 -1.54
CA TYR A 280 25.68 25.07 -0.39
C TYR A 280 24.48 26.03 -0.30
N ALA A 281 24.07 26.64 -1.42
CA ALA A 281 22.88 27.49 -1.47
C ALA A 281 21.60 26.72 -1.11
N HIS A 282 21.40 25.54 -1.69
CA HIS A 282 20.26 24.68 -1.34
C HIS A 282 20.26 24.25 0.13
N PHE A 283 21.44 24.02 0.70
CA PHE A 283 21.57 23.62 2.11
C PHE A 283 21.16 24.76 3.05
N GLN A 284 21.51 26.02 2.74
CA GLN A 284 21.06 27.17 3.55
C GLN A 284 19.54 27.29 3.58
N GLU A 285 18.90 27.14 2.43
CA GLU A 285 17.42 27.11 2.32
C GLU A 285 16.83 25.94 3.12
N PHE A 286 17.41 24.73 2.96
CA PHE A 286 16.95 23.54 3.66
C PHE A 286 17.05 23.67 5.19
N VAL A 287 18.15 24.23 5.70
CA VAL A 287 18.33 24.43 7.15
C VAL A 287 17.27 25.36 7.73
N GLY A 288 16.89 26.41 6.99
CA GLY A 288 15.82 27.32 7.40
C GLY A 288 14.44 26.65 7.52
N SER A 289 14.22 25.55 6.79
CA SER A 289 12.94 24.83 6.74
C SER A 289 13.00 23.43 7.35
N ILE A 290 14.04 23.06 8.10
CA ILE A 290 14.25 21.67 8.52
C ILE A 290 13.13 21.12 9.41
N GLU A 291 12.54 21.96 10.27
CA GLU A 291 11.40 21.58 11.11
C GLU A 291 10.16 21.29 10.25
N GLU A 292 9.82 22.19 9.34
CA GLU A 292 8.70 22.02 8.39
C GLU A 292 8.90 20.77 7.51
N VAL A 293 10.12 20.57 7.01
CA VAL A 293 10.48 19.40 6.21
C VAL A 293 10.37 18.10 7.01
N ASN A 294 10.63 18.13 8.32
CA ASN A 294 10.45 16.96 9.17
C ASN A 294 8.96 16.62 9.36
N ASP A 295 8.12 17.63 9.56
CA ASP A 295 6.66 17.46 9.62
C ASP A 295 6.09 16.93 8.29
N ASP A 296 6.71 17.32 7.17
CA ASP A 296 6.36 16.91 5.81
C ASP A 296 7.26 15.80 5.23
N LEU A 297 8.04 15.10 6.05
CA LEU A 297 9.06 14.19 5.55
C LEU A 297 8.44 13.06 4.73
N GLY A 298 7.25 12.59 5.13
CA GLY A 298 6.47 11.61 4.38
C GLY A 298 6.06 12.11 2.99
N TYR A 299 5.70 13.40 2.85
CA TYR A 299 5.40 14.03 1.55
C TYR A 299 6.62 14.01 0.63
N PHE A 300 7.79 14.42 1.13
CA PHE A 300 9.01 14.41 0.34
C PHE A 300 9.49 12.99 0.00
N GLN A 301 9.38 12.04 0.93
CA GLN A 301 9.71 10.64 0.68
C GLN A 301 8.83 10.04 -0.44
N ASN A 302 7.54 10.40 -0.48
CA ASN A 302 6.63 9.97 -1.55
C ASN A 302 6.95 10.61 -2.90
N ILE A 303 7.26 11.91 -2.95
CA ILE A 303 7.72 12.56 -4.19
C ILE A 303 8.97 11.85 -4.73
N MET A 304 9.84 11.39 -3.84
CA MET A 304 11.07 10.69 -4.19
C MET A 304 10.86 9.20 -4.51
N GLY A 305 9.64 8.66 -4.42
CA GLY A 305 9.35 7.23 -4.65
C GLY A 305 9.98 6.30 -3.59
N LEU A 306 10.26 6.84 -2.41
CA LEU A 306 10.80 6.09 -1.28
C LEU A 306 9.69 5.37 -0.52
N THR A 307 8.49 5.95 -0.47
CA THR A 307 7.26 5.30 0.00
C THR A 307 6.47 4.63 -1.11
#